data_AF-A0A164M7J2-F1
#
_entry.id   AF-A0A164M7J2-F1
#
_cell.length_a   1.000
_cell.length_b   1.000
_cell.length_c   1.000
_cell.angle_alpha   90.00
_cell.angle_beta   90.00
_cell.angle_gamma   90.00
#
_symmetry.space_group_name_H-M   'P 1'
#
loop_
_entity.id
_entity.type
_entity.pdbx_description
1 polymer ?
#
loop_
_entity_poly.entity_id
_entity_poly.type
_entity_poly.pdbx_seq_one_letter_code
_entity_poly.pdbx_strand_id
1 'polypeptide(L)' 'RGAFKLGGNSSCRQHIRSHYDEYVRRCEEEGIQPKDHCMPRDLWKKKKQKE' A
#
# COMPACT_ATOMS: atom_id res chain seq x y z
N ARG A 1 -15.84 -10.53 1.44
CA ARG A 1 -14.50 -11.13 1.27
C ARG A 1 -13.61 -10.14 0.49
N GLY A 2 -12.88 -9.25 1.16
CA GLY A 2 -12.04 -8.23 0.50
C GLY A 2 -10.80 -7.82 1.31
N ALA A 3 -10.50 -8.55 2.38
CA ALA A 3 -9.43 -8.20 3.31
C ALA A 3 -8.03 -8.51 2.78
N PHE A 4 -7.90 -9.50 1.89
CA PHE A 4 -6.59 -9.96 1.39
C PHE A 4 -5.99 -9.05 0.31
N LYS A 5 -6.79 -8.52 -0.62
CA LYS A 5 -6.27 -7.64 -1.70
C LYS A 5 -5.94 -6.21 -1.24
N LEU A 6 -6.52 -5.74 -0.13
CA LEU A 6 -6.53 -4.30 0.23
C LEU A 6 -6.02 -3.99 1.64
N GLY A 7 -5.42 -4.95 2.36
CA GLY A 7 -4.94 -4.68 3.72
C GLY A 7 -6.07 -4.50 4.74
N GLY A 8 -7.10 -5.34 4.66
CA GLY A 8 -8.26 -5.28 5.56
C GLY A 8 -7.95 -5.70 7.00
N ASN A 9 -6.85 -6.43 7.22
CA ASN A 9 -6.33 -6.76 8.56
C ASN A 9 -4.88 -6.26 8.74
N SER A 10 -4.46 -6.09 9.99
CA SER A 10 -3.12 -5.56 10.34
C SER A 10 -1.97 -6.41 9.78
N SER A 11 -2.13 -7.73 9.69
CA SER A 11 -1.13 -8.63 9.13
C SER A 11 -0.95 -8.41 7.62
N CYS A 12 -2.05 -8.27 6.88
CA CYS A 12 -2.01 -7.95 5.45
C CYS A 12 -1.37 -6.58 5.21
N ARG A 13 -1.66 -5.57 6.04
CA ARG A 13 -0.98 -4.26 5.92
C ARG A 13 0.52 -4.38 6.14
N GLN A 14 0.97 -5.16 7.12
CA GLN A 14 2.40 -5.33 7.38
C GLN A 14 3.09 -6.08 6.23
N HIS A 15 2.44 -7.11 5.68
CA HIS A 15 2.92 -7.82 4.50
C HIS A 15 2.98 -6.93 3.27
N ILE A 16 1.91 -6.16 2.99
CA ILE A 16 1.86 -5.19 1.89
C ILE A 16 2.95 -4.13 2.06
N ARG A 17 3.22 -3.65 3.28
CA ARG A 17 4.30 -2.67 3.51
C ARG A 17 5.69 -3.26 3.25
N SER A 18 5.87 -4.55 3.51
CA SER A 18 7.14 -5.26 3.24
C SER A 18 7.32 -5.51 1.72
N HIS A 19 6.22 -5.68 0.99
CA HIS A 19 6.19 -5.88 -0.47
C HIS A 19 5.47 -4.74 -1.19
N TYR A 20 5.73 -3.49 -0.78
CA TYR A 20 4.93 -2.35 -1.23
C TYR A 20 5.08 -2.08 -2.73
N ASP A 21 6.27 -2.33 -3.27
CA ASP A 21 6.54 -2.18 -4.71
C ASP A 21 5.64 -3.10 -5.56
N GLU A 22 5.55 -4.38 -5.19
CA GLU A 22 4.68 -5.34 -5.88
C GLU A 22 3.19 -4.97 -5.71
N TYR A 23 2.81 -4.46 -4.54
CA TYR A 23 1.45 -3.97 -4.30
C TYR A 23 1.10 -2.79 -5.20
N VAL A 24 2.00 -1.81 -5.34
CA VAL A 24 1.80 -0.66 -6.24
C VAL A 24 1.68 -1.14 -7.67
N ARG A 25 2.57 -2.03 -8.12
CA ARG A 25 2.54 -2.56 -9.50
C ARG A 25 1.22 -3.27 -9.81
N ARG A 26 0.73 -4.11 -8.88
CA ARG A 26 -0.58 -4.77 -9.01
C ARG A 26 -1.74 -3.77 -8.98
N CYS A 27 -1.62 -2.72 -8.18
CA CYS A 27 -2.60 -1.62 -8.17
C CYS A 27 -2.63 -0.89 -9.52
N GLU A 28 -1.47 -0.60 -10.13
CA GLU A 28 -1.37 0.00 -11.46
C GLU A 28 -1.93 -0.92 -12.55
N GLU A 29 -1.62 -2.22 -12.51
CA GLU A 29 -2.16 -3.22 -13.45
C GLU A 29 -3.70 -3.36 -13.35
N GLU A 30 -4.25 -3.28 -12.14
CA GLU A 30 -5.71 -3.32 -11.93
C GLU A 30 -6.38 -1.93 -12.08
N GLY A 31 -5.61 -0.86 -12.33
CA GLY A 31 -6.12 0.52 -12.40
C GLY A 31 -6.67 1.08 -11.08
N ILE A 32 -6.23 0.52 -9.95
CA ILE A 32 -6.68 0.87 -8.60
C ILE A 32 -5.65 1.77 -7.94
N GLN A 33 -6.08 2.86 -7.31
CA GLN A 33 -5.17 3.67 -6.50
C GLN A 33 -4.73 2.90 -5.23
N PRO A 34 -3.41 2.75 -4.99
CA PRO A 34 -2.91 2.13 -3.78
C PRO A 34 -3.36 2.93 -2.55
N LYS A 35 -3.86 2.22 -1.53
CA LYS A 35 -4.43 2.85 -0.33
C LYS A 35 -3.33 3.46 0.54
N ASP A 36 -3.53 4.70 0.99
CA ASP A 36 -2.59 5.42 1.88
C ASP A 36 -2.26 4.67 3.19
N HIS A 37 -3.22 3.92 3.75
CA HIS A 37 -2.97 3.13 4.97
C HIS A 37 -2.11 1.87 4.72
N CYS A 38 -1.95 1.46 3.47
CA CYS A 38 -1.01 0.42 3.05
C CYS A 38 0.38 1.01 2.73
N MET A 39 0.50 2.33 2.59
CA MET A 39 1.76 3.00 2.29
C MET A 39 2.74 2.83 3.45
N PRO A 40 3.99 2.39 3.18
CA PRO A 40 5.02 2.39 4.19
C PRO A 40 5.33 3.83 4.59
N ARG A 41 5.63 3.99 5.88
CA ARG A 41 5.80 5.30 6.52
C ARG A 41 6.96 6.10 5.92
N ASP A 42 7.93 5.42 5.30
CA ASP A 42 9.06 6.03 4.58
C ASP A 42 8.59 6.79 3.33
N LEU A 43 7.75 6.15 2.50
CA LEU A 43 7.14 6.78 1.34
C LEU A 43 6.14 7.87 1.73
N TRP A 44 5.36 7.64 2.79
CA TRP A 44 4.43 8.63 3.30
C TRP A 44 5.15 9.90 3.79
N LYS A 45 6.27 9.73 4.50
CA LYS A 45 7.16 10.86 4.88
C LYS A 45 7.76 11.56 3.67
N LYS A 46 8.22 10.82 2.65
CA LYS A 46 8.74 11.38 1.40
C LYS A 46 7.69 12.21 0.64
N LYS A 47 6.43 11.75 0.64
CA LYS A 47 5.31 12.47 0.03
C LYS A 47 5.00 13.77 0.79
N LYS A 48 5.02 13.72 2.13
CA LYS A 48 4.77 14.89 2.99
C LYS A 48 5.89 15.93 3.02
N GLN A 49 7.14 15.54 2.79
CA GLN A 49 8.28 16.47 2.74
C GLN A 49 8.39 17.23 1.40
N LYS A 50 7.58 16.87 0.41
CA LYS A 50 7.50 17.60 -0.86
C LYS A 50 6.43 18.70 -0.86
N GLU A 51 5.73 18.89 0.25
CA GLU A 51 4.72 19.94 0.44
C GLU A 51 5.29 21.09 1.28
#